data_AF-A0A5J6SSN7-F1
#
_entry.id   AF-A0A5J6SSN7-F1
#
_cell.length_a   1.000
_cell.length_b   1.000
_cell.length_c   1.000
_cell.angle_alpha   90.00
_cell.angle_beta   90.00
_cell.angle_gamma   90.00
#
_symmetry.space_group_name_H-M   'P 1'
#
loop_
_entity.id
_entity.type
_entity.pdbx_description
1 polymer ?
#
loop_
_entity_poly.entity_id
_entity_poly.type
_entity_poly.pdbx_seq_one_letter_code
_entity_poly.pdbx_strand_id
1 'polypeptide(L)'
;MGKIYGALLLISFIVSLFFWLEQKNNQDQSEDEVESATITKEENINSTVAPAKQVDEDTDKENTLPISATTKLSEKKDELNSSISTVLTSAVVTRVVDGDTIKVKVNGKEETVRMILVDTPETKHPKLGVQPFGPEASSFTKNALTGEEIELEKDISERDRYGRLLRYVWIDGKLFNETLIEKGLARVAVFQPDVKYIDQFRELQQKAQKQGIGIWSIENYAQEDGYHTEDKKSATTTTSQPKPKPEEKTTSDSCNIKGNISSSGEKIFHVPGGQFYNVTEPEEMFCSKAAALAAGYRASKR
;
A
#
# COMPACT_ATOMS: atom_id res chain seq x y z
N MET A 1 -24.05 -31.51 80.02
CA MET A 1 -24.14 -30.49 78.95
C MET A 1 -22.73 -29.99 78.69
N GLY A 2 -22.02 -30.15 77.57
CA GLY A 2 -22.35 -30.66 76.25
C GLY A 2 -21.59 -29.88 75.16
N LYS A 3 -20.27 -30.16 75.04
CA LYS A 3 -19.34 -30.10 73.86
C LYS A 3 -19.26 -28.80 73.02
N ILE A 4 -18.14 -28.06 73.05
CA ILE A 4 -16.90 -28.17 72.22
C ILE A 4 -17.16 -28.00 70.70
N TYR A 5 -16.84 -26.82 70.16
CA TYR A 5 -16.54 -26.61 68.74
C TYR A 5 -15.16 -25.93 68.61
N GLY A 6 -14.21 -26.69 68.10
CA GLY A 6 -12.90 -26.21 67.66
C GLY A 6 -12.44 -27.11 66.50
N ALA A 7 -11.76 -26.49 65.54
CA ALA A 7 -11.12 -27.09 64.36
C ALA A 7 -12.04 -27.46 63.17
N LEU A 8 -12.24 -26.51 62.26
CA LEU A 8 -12.61 -26.81 60.88
C LEU A 8 -12.16 -25.66 59.95
N LEU A 9 -10.85 -25.48 59.78
CA LEU A 9 -10.30 -24.50 58.82
C LEU A 9 -8.97 -24.90 58.17
N LEU A 10 -8.67 -26.19 58.00
CA LEU A 10 -7.39 -26.66 57.45
C LEU A 10 -7.51 -27.91 56.57
N ILE A 11 -8.37 -27.92 55.54
CA ILE A 11 -8.36 -28.99 54.52
C ILE A 11 -8.38 -28.47 53.07
N SER A 12 -8.55 -27.16 52.82
CA SER A 12 -8.60 -26.64 51.43
C SER A 12 -7.24 -26.23 50.82
N PHE A 13 -6.13 -26.33 51.55
CA PHE A 13 -4.82 -25.85 51.07
C PHE A 13 -3.85 -26.96 50.59
N ILE A 14 -4.17 -28.24 50.82
CA ILE A 14 -3.26 -29.36 50.53
C ILE A 14 -3.40 -29.89 49.09
N VAL A 15 -4.54 -29.65 48.42
CA VAL A 15 -4.76 -30.12 47.04
C VAL A 15 -4.06 -29.24 45.98
N SER A 16 -3.70 -27.99 46.31
CA SER A 16 -3.03 -27.07 45.38
C SER A 16 -1.49 -27.16 45.41
N LEU A 17 -0.90 -27.83 46.40
CA LEU A 17 0.55 -28.02 46.48
C LEU A 17 1.03 -29.29 45.74
N PHE A 18 0.15 -30.29 45.58
CA PHE A 18 0.48 -31.55 44.90
C PHE A 18 0.55 -31.41 43.37
N PHE A 19 -0.29 -30.56 42.77
CA PHE A 19 -0.31 -30.36 41.32
C PHE A 19 0.86 -29.49 40.80
N TRP A 20 1.57 -28.78 41.70
CA TRP A 20 2.73 -27.96 41.36
C TRP A 20 4.07 -28.73 41.47
N LEU A 21 4.10 -29.86 42.19
CA LEU A 21 5.30 -30.68 42.32
C LEU A 21 5.51 -31.66 41.16
N GLU A 22 4.47 -31.92 40.37
CA GLU A 22 4.51 -32.94 39.29
C GLU A 22 4.90 -32.36 37.91
N GLN A 23 4.97 -31.02 37.77
CA GLN A 23 5.50 -30.37 36.56
C GLN A 23 7.00 -30.07 36.60
N LYS A 24 7.66 -30.16 37.76
CA LYS A 24 9.09 -29.84 37.89
C LYS A 24 10.05 -30.99 37.59
N ASN A 25 9.53 -32.18 37.25
CA ASN A 25 10.35 -33.40 37.11
C ASN A 25 10.56 -33.85 35.67
N ASN A 26 10.33 -32.97 34.67
CA ASN A 26 10.45 -33.35 33.25
C ASN A 26 11.28 -32.36 32.42
N GLN A 27 12.34 -31.81 33.01
CA GLN A 27 13.32 -31.03 32.26
C GLN A 27 14.70 -31.14 32.92
N ASP A 28 15.30 -32.32 32.85
CA ASP A 28 16.75 -32.47 32.98
C ASP A 28 17.17 -33.81 32.37
N GLN A 29 17.80 -33.76 31.19
CA GLN A 29 18.77 -34.73 30.64
C GLN A 29 19.00 -34.45 29.15
N SER A 30 20.10 -33.80 28.82
CA SER A 30 21.19 -34.37 28.00
C SER A 30 22.14 -33.25 27.56
N GLU A 31 23.27 -33.13 28.25
CA GLU A 31 24.47 -32.43 27.79
C GLU A 31 25.28 -33.37 26.87
N ASP A 32 25.83 -32.77 25.81
CA ASP A 32 27.15 -32.94 25.18
C ASP A 32 27.88 -34.30 25.25
N GLU A 33 28.19 -34.83 24.05
CA GLU A 33 29.46 -35.52 23.81
C GLU A 33 29.99 -35.21 22.40
N VAL A 34 31.29 -34.91 22.34
CA VAL A 34 32.07 -34.46 21.18
C VAL A 34 32.96 -35.63 20.76
N GLU A 35 32.95 -36.06 19.50
CA GLU A 35 34.18 -36.60 18.90
C GLU A 35 34.25 -36.50 17.37
N SER A 36 35.40 -35.95 16.96
CA SER A 36 36.03 -35.83 15.66
C SER A 36 36.36 -37.16 14.96
N ALA A 37 36.21 -37.22 13.62
CA ALA A 37 37.25 -37.68 12.69
C ALA A 37 36.84 -37.49 11.22
N THR A 38 37.80 -36.95 10.46
CA THR A 38 37.89 -36.81 9.00
C THR A 38 37.98 -38.15 8.27
N ILE A 39 37.55 -38.23 6.99
CA ILE A 39 38.31 -38.76 5.81
C ILE A 39 37.41 -38.80 4.53
N THR A 40 37.77 -37.93 3.59
CA THR A 40 37.88 -38.00 2.10
C THR A 40 36.91 -38.76 1.15
N LYS A 41 36.74 -38.10 -0.02
CA LYS A 41 36.48 -38.56 -1.41
C LYS A 41 35.01 -38.81 -1.79
N GLU A 42 34.41 -37.89 -2.55
CA GLU A 42 34.40 -37.80 -4.03
C GLU A 42 33.50 -38.86 -4.68
N GLU A 43 32.37 -38.42 -5.25
CA GLU A 43 32.09 -38.69 -6.65
C GLU A 43 31.11 -37.66 -7.24
N ASN A 44 31.48 -37.24 -8.44
CA ASN A 44 30.98 -36.15 -9.25
C ASN A 44 30.29 -36.78 -10.46
N ILE A 45 29.07 -36.37 -10.80
CA ILE A 45 28.48 -36.71 -12.10
C ILE A 45 27.98 -35.42 -12.76
N ASN A 46 28.94 -34.66 -13.28
CA ASN A 46 28.69 -33.71 -14.35
C ASN A 46 28.93 -34.44 -15.69
N SER A 47 27.85 -34.69 -16.45
CA SER A 47 27.94 -35.27 -17.78
C SER A 47 28.06 -34.14 -18.81
N THR A 48 29.26 -34.04 -19.38
CA THR A 48 29.59 -33.19 -20.53
C THR A 48 29.87 -34.12 -21.69
N VAL A 49 29.26 -33.88 -22.86
CA VAL A 49 29.86 -34.27 -24.14
C VAL A 49 29.75 -33.08 -25.10
N ALA A 50 30.92 -32.68 -25.58
CA ALA A 50 31.18 -31.61 -26.53
C ALA A 50 31.40 -32.23 -27.95
N PRO A 51 32.07 -31.56 -28.93
CA PRO A 51 31.49 -30.56 -29.82
C PRO A 51 31.85 -30.80 -31.32
N ALA A 52 31.56 -29.77 -32.14
CA ALA A 52 32.11 -29.42 -33.47
C ALA A 52 31.28 -29.81 -34.70
N LYS A 53 30.84 -28.83 -35.50
CA LYS A 53 31.63 -28.22 -36.60
C LYS A 53 30.87 -27.05 -37.26
N GLN A 54 31.61 -25.99 -37.60
CA GLN A 54 31.21 -24.95 -38.55
C GLN A 54 31.34 -25.46 -40.00
N VAL A 55 30.43 -25.02 -40.87
CA VAL A 55 30.63 -24.84 -42.32
C VAL A 55 29.82 -23.62 -42.74
N ASP A 56 30.45 -22.75 -43.54
CA ASP A 56 29.97 -21.48 -44.06
C ASP A 56 29.09 -21.60 -45.32
N GLU A 57 28.51 -20.44 -45.67
CA GLU A 57 28.14 -19.92 -47.02
C GLU A 57 26.73 -20.12 -47.64
N ASP A 58 26.08 -18.96 -47.83
CA ASP A 58 25.17 -18.49 -48.89
C ASP A 58 24.15 -19.43 -49.54
N THR A 59 22.84 -19.09 -49.46
CA THR A 59 22.10 -18.38 -50.53
C THR A 59 20.63 -18.16 -50.17
N ASP A 60 20.07 -17.10 -50.76
CA ASP A 60 18.68 -16.65 -50.75
C ASP A 60 17.61 -17.75 -50.79
N LYS A 61 16.55 -17.59 -49.99
CA LYS A 61 15.15 -17.72 -50.42
C LYS A 61 14.14 -17.30 -49.36
N GLU A 62 13.42 -16.26 -49.73
CA GLU A 62 12.04 -15.95 -49.39
C GLU A 62 11.22 -17.18 -48.95
N ASN A 63 10.75 -17.17 -47.70
CA ASN A 63 9.55 -17.90 -47.33
C ASN A 63 8.86 -17.21 -46.15
N THR A 64 7.92 -16.33 -46.50
CA THR A 64 6.85 -15.86 -45.63
C THR A 64 6.03 -17.04 -45.11
N LEU A 65 6.05 -17.27 -43.80
CA LEU A 65 5.08 -18.11 -43.10
C LEU A 65 4.37 -17.31 -42.00
N PRO A 66 3.08 -17.56 -41.77
CA PRO A 66 2.10 -16.51 -41.53
C PRO A 66 1.97 -16.06 -40.06
N ILE A 67 1.76 -14.76 -39.92
CA ILE A 67 1.31 -14.03 -38.73
C ILE A 67 -0.14 -14.44 -38.43
N SER A 68 -0.37 -15.60 -37.80
CA SER A 68 -1.70 -15.99 -37.32
C SER A 68 -1.73 -16.96 -36.14
N ALA A 69 -0.63 -17.08 -35.39
CA ALA A 69 -0.59 -17.88 -34.15
C ALA A 69 -0.48 -17.04 -32.86
N THR A 70 -0.42 -15.71 -32.95
CA THR A 70 -0.17 -14.83 -31.79
C THR A 70 -1.45 -14.36 -31.08
N THR A 71 -2.63 -14.60 -31.65
CA THR A 71 -3.92 -14.18 -31.07
C THR A 71 -4.54 -15.19 -30.10
N LYS A 72 -4.08 -16.46 -30.06
CA LYS A 72 -4.66 -17.50 -29.18
C LYS A 72 -3.96 -17.71 -27.84
N LEU A 73 -2.82 -17.05 -27.59
CA LEU A 73 -2.14 -17.09 -26.29
C LEU A 73 -2.51 -15.92 -25.36
N SER A 74 -3.18 -14.88 -25.87
CA SER A 74 -3.64 -13.74 -25.07
C SER A 74 -4.93 -14.07 -24.31
N GLU A 75 -5.88 -14.73 -24.96
CA GLU A 75 -7.18 -15.07 -24.35
C GLU A 75 -7.08 -16.11 -23.22
N LYS A 76 -6.00 -16.92 -23.20
CA LYS A 76 -5.78 -17.94 -22.16
C LYS A 76 -5.14 -17.41 -20.88
N LYS A 77 -4.60 -16.18 -20.88
CA LYS A 77 -4.07 -15.54 -19.66
C LYS A 77 -5.18 -14.95 -18.79
N ASP A 78 -6.23 -14.45 -19.41
CA ASP A 78 -7.36 -13.84 -18.70
C ASP A 78 -8.26 -14.90 -18.04
N GLU A 79 -8.44 -16.07 -18.67
CA GLU A 79 -9.15 -17.20 -18.02
C GLU A 79 -8.33 -17.88 -16.92
N LEU A 80 -6.99 -17.87 -16.99
CA LEU A 80 -6.15 -18.54 -15.99
C LEU A 80 -6.02 -17.72 -14.69
N ASN A 81 -6.08 -16.39 -14.76
CA ASN A 81 -6.15 -15.52 -13.58
C ASN A 81 -7.56 -15.41 -12.98
N SER A 82 -8.61 -15.83 -13.70
CA SER A 82 -10.00 -15.84 -13.20
C SER A 82 -10.31 -17.03 -12.28
N SER A 83 -9.37 -17.96 -12.07
CA SER A 83 -9.59 -19.20 -11.31
C SER A 83 -8.96 -19.21 -9.90
N ILE A 84 -8.34 -18.11 -9.46
CA ILE A 84 -8.01 -17.94 -8.04
C ILE A 84 -9.29 -17.48 -7.35
N SER A 85 -10.01 -18.44 -6.75
CA SER A 85 -11.10 -18.14 -5.83
C SER A 85 -10.58 -17.17 -4.77
N THR A 86 -11.02 -15.92 -4.83
CA THR A 86 -10.64 -14.90 -3.85
C THR A 86 -11.26 -15.30 -2.53
N VAL A 87 -10.42 -15.65 -1.55
CA VAL A 87 -10.88 -16.11 -0.24
C VAL A 87 -11.28 -14.89 0.58
N LEU A 88 -12.58 -14.67 0.68
CA LEU A 88 -13.19 -13.64 1.52
C LEU A 88 -13.52 -14.23 2.89
N THR A 89 -13.17 -13.51 3.94
CA THR A 89 -13.47 -13.89 5.33
C THR A 89 -14.44 -12.90 5.95
N SER A 90 -15.64 -13.36 6.32
CA SER A 90 -16.64 -12.52 6.99
C SER A 90 -16.15 -12.03 8.35
N ALA A 91 -16.42 -10.77 8.65
CA ALA A 91 -16.10 -10.12 9.91
C ALA A 91 -17.12 -9.04 10.25
N VAL A 92 -17.25 -8.71 11.53
CA VAL A 92 -18.09 -7.58 11.98
C VAL A 92 -17.20 -6.47 12.51
N VAL A 93 -17.39 -5.25 12.04
CA VAL A 93 -16.59 -4.11 12.50
C VAL A 93 -17.05 -3.68 13.89
N THR A 94 -16.18 -3.83 14.88
CA THR A 94 -16.50 -3.46 16.27
C THR A 94 -16.20 -2.00 16.57
N ARG A 95 -15.19 -1.42 15.91
CA ARG A 95 -14.77 -0.04 16.12
C ARG A 95 -13.90 0.47 14.97
N VAL A 96 -14.03 1.74 14.63
CA VAL A 96 -13.09 2.44 13.75
C VAL A 96 -12.04 3.18 14.59
N VAL A 97 -10.75 3.01 14.25
CA VAL A 97 -9.62 3.66 14.95
C VAL A 97 -9.31 5.00 14.30
N ASP A 98 -9.17 5.01 12.98
CA ASP A 98 -8.95 6.16 12.09
C ASP A 98 -9.48 5.81 10.66
N GLY A 99 -9.09 6.56 9.64
CA GLY A 99 -9.62 6.43 8.29
C GLY A 99 -9.30 5.09 7.60
N ASP A 100 -8.17 4.46 7.91
CA ASP A 100 -7.69 3.24 7.26
C ASP A 100 -7.43 2.06 8.21
N THR A 101 -7.67 2.26 9.50
CA THR A 101 -7.51 1.25 10.54
C THR A 101 -8.83 0.99 11.28
N ILE A 102 -9.25 -0.27 11.28
CA ILE A 102 -10.48 -0.74 11.95
C ILE A 102 -10.20 -1.89 12.90
N LYS A 103 -11.07 -2.07 13.89
CA LYS A 103 -11.16 -3.27 14.71
C LYS A 103 -12.36 -4.09 14.28
N VAL A 104 -12.15 -5.40 14.19
CA VAL A 104 -13.14 -6.34 13.70
C VAL A 104 -13.21 -7.55 14.61
N LYS A 105 -14.39 -8.18 14.67
CA LYS A 105 -14.57 -9.52 15.21
C LYS A 105 -14.57 -10.51 14.05
N VAL A 106 -13.55 -11.35 13.98
CA VAL A 106 -13.36 -12.36 12.93
C VAL A 106 -12.96 -13.68 13.59
N ASN A 107 -13.59 -14.78 13.18
CA ASN A 107 -13.36 -16.11 13.75
C ASN A 107 -13.45 -16.14 15.30
N GLY A 108 -14.37 -15.35 15.86
CA GLY A 108 -14.59 -15.24 17.31
C GLY A 108 -13.57 -14.39 18.08
N LYS A 109 -12.54 -13.83 17.42
CA LYS A 109 -11.50 -13.01 18.04
C LYS A 109 -11.60 -11.55 17.59
N GLU A 110 -11.21 -10.62 18.46
CA GLU A 110 -11.02 -9.22 18.06
C GLU A 110 -9.64 -9.05 17.42
N GLU A 111 -9.61 -8.47 16.23
CA GLU A 111 -8.41 -8.20 15.45
C GLU A 111 -8.37 -6.73 15.01
N THR A 112 -7.17 -6.19 14.83
CA THR A 112 -6.99 -4.87 14.21
C THR A 112 -6.56 -5.05 12.77
N VAL A 113 -7.24 -4.38 11.84
CA VAL A 113 -6.99 -4.43 10.40
C VAL A 113 -6.46 -3.08 9.93
N ARG A 114 -5.33 -3.10 9.20
CA ARG A 114 -4.84 -1.98 8.41
C ARG A 114 -5.21 -2.24 6.96
N MET A 115 -5.97 -1.30 6.37
CA MET A 115 -6.42 -1.42 4.98
C MET A 115 -5.22 -1.32 4.03
N ILE A 116 -5.09 -2.29 3.13
CA ILE A 116 -4.00 -2.34 2.15
C ILE A 116 -4.14 -1.21 1.12
N LEU A 117 -2.99 -0.71 0.63
CA LEU A 117 -2.85 0.29 -0.44
C LEU A 117 -3.45 1.68 -0.19
N VAL A 118 -4.10 1.94 0.94
CA VAL A 118 -4.65 3.26 1.28
C VAL A 118 -3.91 3.84 2.47
N ASP A 119 -3.71 5.16 2.48
CA ASP A 119 -3.15 5.89 3.62
C ASP A 119 -3.97 7.16 3.81
N THR A 120 -4.49 7.35 5.01
CA THR A 120 -5.36 8.48 5.37
C THR A 120 -4.60 9.49 6.24
N PRO A 121 -4.96 10.79 6.22
CA PRO A 121 -4.30 11.75 7.08
C PRO A 121 -4.53 11.44 8.56
N GLU A 122 -3.48 11.62 9.35
CA GLU A 122 -3.49 11.22 10.74
C GLU A 122 -4.26 12.20 11.62
N THR A 123 -5.03 11.64 12.57
CA THR A 123 -5.81 12.45 13.53
C THR A 123 -5.12 12.61 14.88
N LYS A 124 -4.10 11.81 15.17
CA LYS A 124 -3.45 11.75 16.50
C LYS A 124 -1.94 11.72 16.42
N HIS A 125 -1.35 12.29 15.37
CA HIS A 125 0.09 12.26 15.21
C HIS A 125 0.76 13.07 16.34
N PRO A 126 1.65 12.49 17.17
CA PRO A 126 2.18 13.15 18.37
C PRO A 126 2.86 14.50 18.12
N LYS A 127 3.43 14.69 16.92
CA LYS A 127 4.15 15.91 16.53
C LYS A 127 3.38 16.83 15.58
N LEU A 128 2.50 16.27 14.74
CA LEU A 128 1.83 16.99 13.66
C LEU A 128 0.39 17.36 14.01
N GLY A 129 -0.15 16.79 15.10
CA GLY A 129 -1.53 17.00 15.53
C GLY A 129 -2.52 16.35 14.57
N VAL A 130 -3.64 17.05 14.36
CA VAL A 130 -4.70 16.64 13.44
C VAL A 130 -4.36 17.17 12.04
N GLN A 131 -4.13 16.25 11.10
CA GLN A 131 -3.85 16.61 9.72
C GLN A 131 -5.15 16.96 8.96
N PRO A 132 -5.13 17.90 8.00
CA PRO A 132 -6.28 18.20 7.13
C PRO A 132 -6.90 16.93 6.52
N PHE A 133 -8.24 16.85 6.50
CA PHE A 133 -9.00 15.67 6.04
C PHE A 133 -8.89 14.40 6.89
N GLY A 134 -8.07 14.38 7.95
CA GLY A 134 -7.98 13.23 8.86
C GLY A 134 -9.29 12.95 9.60
N PRO A 135 -9.93 13.96 10.24
CA PRO A 135 -11.24 13.80 10.87
C PRO A 135 -12.34 13.38 9.89
N GLU A 136 -12.30 13.91 8.66
CA GLU A 136 -13.24 13.61 7.58
C GLU A 136 -13.09 12.16 7.13
N ALA A 137 -11.86 11.69 6.90
CA ALA A 137 -11.57 10.29 6.56
C ALA A 137 -12.02 9.35 7.67
N SER A 138 -11.67 9.66 8.93
CA SER A 138 -12.07 8.86 10.10
C SER A 138 -13.60 8.82 10.27
N SER A 139 -14.28 9.95 10.08
CA SER A 139 -15.75 10.03 10.19
C SER A 139 -16.44 9.29 9.06
N PHE A 140 -15.90 9.37 7.85
CA PHE A 140 -16.41 8.63 6.70
C PHE A 140 -16.35 7.12 6.94
N THR A 141 -15.19 6.60 7.34
CA THR A 141 -15.01 5.18 7.69
C THR A 141 -15.91 4.77 8.86
N LYS A 142 -16.02 5.61 9.88
CA LYS A 142 -16.91 5.34 11.02
C LYS A 142 -18.37 5.20 10.61
N ASN A 143 -18.87 6.13 9.80
CA ASN A 143 -20.26 6.13 9.36
C ASN A 143 -20.56 4.98 8.39
N ALA A 144 -19.58 4.57 7.58
CA ALA A 144 -19.76 3.53 6.59
C ALA A 144 -19.63 2.11 7.18
N LEU A 145 -18.79 1.92 8.20
CA LEU A 145 -18.38 0.58 8.62
C LEU A 145 -18.78 0.21 10.05
N THR A 146 -19.06 1.15 10.96
CA THR A 146 -19.24 0.77 12.38
C THR A 146 -20.45 -0.13 12.58
N GLY A 147 -20.23 -1.34 13.10
CA GLY A 147 -21.29 -2.32 13.34
C GLY A 147 -21.69 -3.12 12.11
N GLU A 148 -21.13 -2.81 10.94
CA GLU A 148 -21.44 -3.49 9.69
C GLU A 148 -20.74 -4.85 9.58
N GLU A 149 -21.39 -5.76 8.85
CA GLU A 149 -20.77 -6.99 8.39
C GLU A 149 -20.00 -6.70 7.10
N ILE A 150 -18.73 -7.12 7.07
CA ILE A 150 -17.80 -6.90 5.98
C ILE A 150 -17.12 -8.20 5.61
N GLU A 151 -16.49 -8.19 4.43
CA GLU A 151 -15.63 -9.28 4.00
C GLU A 151 -14.18 -8.77 3.93
N LEU A 152 -13.28 -9.55 4.54
CA LEU A 152 -11.86 -9.29 4.57
C LEU A 152 -11.16 -10.14 3.53
N GLU A 153 -10.44 -9.48 2.64
CA GLU A 153 -9.63 -10.14 1.63
C GLU A 153 -8.16 -9.95 1.96
N LYS A 154 -7.41 -11.06 2.00
CA LYS A 154 -5.97 -11.00 2.12
C LYS A 154 -5.33 -10.93 0.73
N ASP A 155 -4.28 -10.14 0.62
CA ASP A 155 -3.33 -10.25 -0.49
C ASP A 155 -2.28 -11.34 -0.15
N ILE A 156 -1.00 -10.98 -0.10
CA ILE A 156 0.10 -11.91 0.17
C ILE A 156 0.43 -11.92 1.66
N SER A 157 0.63 -10.76 2.26
CA SER A 157 1.04 -10.60 3.65
C SER A 157 -0.12 -10.81 4.61
N GLU A 158 0.15 -11.48 5.73
CA GLU A 158 -0.86 -11.71 6.76
C GLU A 158 -0.98 -10.50 7.70
N ARG A 159 0.16 -10.01 8.20
CA ARG A 159 0.25 -8.94 9.20
C ARG A 159 1.42 -8.01 8.91
N ASP A 160 1.29 -6.77 9.39
CA ASP A 160 2.42 -5.84 9.44
C ASP A 160 3.29 -6.04 10.70
N ARG A 161 4.36 -5.23 10.80
CA ARG A 161 5.29 -5.23 11.95
C ARG A 161 4.66 -4.87 13.30
N TYR A 162 3.46 -4.31 13.31
CA TYR A 162 2.71 -3.96 14.52
C TYR A 162 1.68 -5.03 14.88
N GLY A 163 1.62 -6.13 14.12
CA GLY A 163 0.70 -7.23 14.32
C GLY A 163 -0.71 -6.95 13.81
N ARG A 164 -0.95 -5.88 13.04
CA ARG A 164 -2.26 -5.62 12.43
C ARG A 164 -2.44 -6.52 11.20
N LEU A 165 -3.62 -7.08 11.01
CA LEU A 165 -3.97 -7.79 9.79
C LEU A 165 -3.91 -6.83 8.59
N LEU A 166 -3.30 -7.26 7.50
CA LEU A 166 -3.30 -6.54 6.23
C LEU A 166 -4.42 -7.08 5.36
N ARG A 167 -5.46 -6.26 5.11
CA ARG A 167 -6.63 -6.69 4.33
C ARG A 167 -7.13 -5.60 3.39
N TYR A 168 -7.74 -6.02 2.28
CA TYR A 168 -8.75 -5.21 1.61
C TYR A 168 -10.10 -5.44 2.28
N VAL A 169 -10.93 -4.39 2.33
CA VAL A 169 -12.22 -4.41 3.01
C VAL A 169 -13.32 -4.27 1.97
N TRP A 170 -14.22 -5.24 1.97
CA TRP A 170 -15.40 -5.27 1.11
C TRP A 170 -16.66 -5.07 1.95
N ILE A 171 -17.55 -4.22 1.47
CA ILE A 171 -18.88 -4.02 2.05
C ILE A 171 -19.90 -4.00 0.92
N ASP A 172 -20.94 -4.81 1.02
CA ASP A 172 -21.97 -4.98 -0.03
C ASP A 172 -21.38 -5.23 -1.43
N GLY A 173 -20.31 -6.05 -1.51
CA GLY A 173 -19.62 -6.36 -2.76
C GLY A 173 -18.79 -5.21 -3.36
N LYS A 174 -18.58 -4.11 -2.63
CA LYS A 174 -17.75 -2.97 -3.05
C LYS A 174 -16.47 -2.89 -2.26
N LEU A 175 -15.36 -2.60 -2.94
CA LEU A 175 -14.09 -2.30 -2.28
C LEU A 175 -14.18 -0.96 -1.55
N PHE A 176 -14.17 -1.00 -0.22
CA PHE A 176 -14.20 0.21 0.59
C PHE A 176 -12.91 1.03 0.42
N ASN A 177 -11.78 0.36 0.24
CA ASN A 177 -10.47 1.00 -0.02
C ASN A 177 -10.53 1.95 -1.24
N GLU A 178 -11.19 1.55 -2.32
CA GLU A 178 -11.38 2.39 -3.52
C GLU A 178 -12.23 3.61 -3.21
N THR A 179 -13.28 3.42 -2.43
CA THR A 179 -14.20 4.50 -2.05
C THR A 179 -13.46 5.61 -1.29
N LEU A 180 -12.47 5.27 -0.46
CA LEU A 180 -11.61 6.26 0.22
C LEU A 180 -10.78 7.08 -0.77
N ILE A 181 -10.22 6.43 -1.79
CA ILE A 181 -9.41 7.11 -2.83
C ILE A 181 -10.29 7.99 -3.71
N GLU A 182 -11.44 7.49 -4.17
CA GLU A 182 -12.39 8.22 -5.01
C GLU A 182 -12.89 9.51 -4.34
N LYS A 183 -13.11 9.45 -3.03
CA LYS A 183 -13.52 10.61 -2.22
C LYS A 183 -12.37 11.53 -1.83
N GLY A 184 -11.15 11.24 -2.29
CA GLY A 184 -9.96 12.01 -1.93
C GLY A 184 -9.70 12.02 -0.42
N LEU A 185 -10.07 10.96 0.29
CA LEU A 185 -9.86 10.83 1.74
C LEU A 185 -8.59 10.03 2.07
N ALA A 186 -8.05 9.30 1.08
CA ALA A 186 -6.81 8.57 1.18
C ALA A 186 -5.95 8.77 -0.07
N ARG A 187 -4.64 8.66 0.10
CA ARG A 187 -3.68 8.44 -1.01
C ARG A 187 -3.41 6.95 -1.18
N VAL A 188 -2.87 6.58 -2.33
CA VAL A 188 -2.29 5.26 -2.56
C VAL A 188 -0.95 5.17 -1.84
N ALA A 189 -0.77 4.13 -1.02
CA ALA A 189 0.47 3.86 -0.30
C ALA A 189 0.92 2.41 -0.53
N VAL A 190 2.04 2.24 -1.23
CA VAL A 190 2.48 0.93 -1.72
C VAL A 190 3.47 0.29 -0.77
N PHE A 191 3.12 -0.89 -0.26
CA PHE A 191 4.01 -1.73 0.54
C PHE A 191 4.05 -3.12 -0.10
N GLN A 192 5.17 -3.46 -0.72
CA GLN A 192 5.36 -4.78 -1.32
C GLN A 192 5.31 -5.88 -0.23
N PRO A 193 4.80 -7.08 -0.55
CA PRO A 193 4.31 -7.53 -1.85
C PRO A 193 2.83 -7.25 -2.15
N ASP A 194 2.12 -6.51 -1.30
CA ASP A 194 0.66 -6.38 -1.36
C ASP A 194 0.20 -5.31 -2.37
N VAL A 195 0.02 -5.73 -3.63
CA VAL A 195 -0.24 -4.83 -4.76
C VAL A 195 -1.41 -5.27 -5.66
N LYS A 196 -2.27 -6.20 -5.23
CA LYS A 196 -3.35 -6.78 -6.05
C LYS A 196 -4.20 -5.75 -6.82
N TYR A 197 -4.54 -4.62 -6.20
CA TYR A 197 -5.40 -3.59 -6.80
C TYR A 197 -4.66 -2.27 -7.15
N ILE A 198 -3.33 -2.30 -7.23
CA ILE A 198 -2.53 -1.07 -7.34
C ILE A 198 -2.85 -0.22 -8.58
N ASP A 199 -3.06 -0.85 -9.74
CA ASP A 199 -3.29 -0.13 -10.98
C ASP A 199 -4.66 0.57 -10.98
N GLN A 200 -5.69 -0.14 -10.52
CA GLN A 200 -7.04 0.43 -10.32
C GLN A 200 -6.99 1.60 -9.33
N PHE A 201 -6.31 1.45 -8.20
CA PHE A 201 -6.22 2.51 -7.18
C PHE A 201 -5.48 3.74 -7.70
N ARG A 202 -4.42 3.55 -8.51
CA ARG A 202 -3.70 4.65 -9.15
C ARG A 202 -4.57 5.41 -10.15
N GLU A 203 -5.42 4.72 -10.92
CA GLU A 203 -6.36 5.38 -11.83
C GLU A 203 -7.39 6.22 -11.08
N LEU A 204 -7.96 5.68 -9.99
CA LEU A 204 -8.91 6.40 -9.13
C LEU A 204 -8.26 7.62 -8.49
N GLN A 205 -7.03 7.47 -7.98
CA GLN A 205 -6.27 8.60 -7.43
C GLN A 205 -6.03 9.68 -8.47
N GLN A 206 -5.63 9.32 -9.69
CA GLN A 206 -5.42 10.30 -10.77
C GLN A 206 -6.71 11.07 -11.09
N LYS A 207 -7.88 10.43 -11.04
CA LYS A 207 -9.17 11.11 -11.22
C LYS A 207 -9.44 12.10 -10.09
N ALA A 208 -9.27 11.67 -8.83
CA ALA A 208 -9.46 12.53 -7.65
C ALA A 208 -8.49 13.72 -7.64
N GLN A 209 -7.23 13.50 -8.06
CA GLN A 209 -6.21 14.54 -8.23
C GLN A 209 -6.61 15.59 -9.28
N LYS A 210 -7.02 15.15 -10.47
CA LYS A 210 -7.46 16.06 -11.55
C LYS A 210 -8.67 16.90 -11.17
N GLN A 211 -9.53 16.37 -10.29
CA GLN A 211 -10.72 17.04 -9.81
C GLN A 211 -10.49 17.86 -8.53
N GLY A 212 -9.31 17.78 -7.92
CA GLY A 212 -8.99 18.47 -6.67
C GLY A 212 -9.87 18.04 -5.49
N ILE A 213 -10.22 16.75 -5.41
CA ILE A 213 -11.12 16.24 -4.37
C ILE A 213 -10.34 16.00 -3.07
N GLY A 214 -10.92 16.42 -1.94
CA GLY A 214 -10.43 16.07 -0.60
C GLY A 214 -8.99 16.52 -0.38
N ILE A 215 -8.10 15.60 -0.01
CA ILE A 215 -6.66 15.84 0.20
C ILE A 215 -5.98 16.50 -1.01
N TRP A 216 -6.52 16.34 -2.22
CA TRP A 216 -5.99 16.94 -3.44
C TRP A 216 -6.42 18.39 -3.67
N SER A 217 -7.31 18.93 -2.82
CA SER A 217 -7.71 20.35 -2.85
C SER A 217 -6.66 21.29 -2.26
N ILE A 218 -5.71 20.75 -1.49
CA ILE A 218 -4.62 21.50 -0.87
C ILE A 218 -3.35 21.21 -1.67
N GLU A 219 -2.75 22.26 -2.24
CA GLU A 219 -1.52 22.13 -3.01
C GLU A 219 -0.38 21.58 -2.15
N ASN A 220 0.40 20.66 -2.73
CA ASN A 220 1.56 19.99 -2.11
C ASN A 220 1.29 19.27 -0.78
N TYR A 221 0.03 19.11 -0.37
CA TYR A 221 -0.33 18.46 0.89
C TYR A 221 -0.16 16.94 0.86
N ALA A 222 -0.80 16.26 -0.09
CA ALA A 222 -0.66 14.82 -0.27
C ALA A 222 0.36 14.51 -1.36
N GLN A 223 1.41 13.75 -1.01
CA GLN A 223 2.49 13.35 -1.89
C GLN A 223 2.75 11.84 -1.77
N GLU A 224 3.67 11.31 -2.60
CA GLU A 224 4.00 9.86 -2.62
C GLU A 224 4.59 9.40 -1.27
N ASP A 225 5.33 10.28 -0.59
CA ASP A 225 5.99 10.03 0.69
C ASP A 225 5.13 10.36 1.92
N GLY A 226 3.91 10.89 1.73
CA GLY A 226 2.98 11.13 2.83
C GLY A 226 2.26 12.47 2.77
N TYR A 227 1.96 13.02 3.95
CA TYR A 227 1.22 14.27 4.13
C TYR A 227 2.14 15.36 4.69
N HIS A 228 2.14 16.51 4.01
CA HIS A 228 3.01 17.65 4.29
C HIS A 228 2.19 18.88 4.64
N THR A 229 2.25 19.29 5.89
CA THR A 229 1.76 20.60 6.31
C THR A 229 2.93 21.57 6.25
N GLU A 230 3.18 22.20 5.11
CA GLU A 230 4.12 23.32 5.03
C GLU A 230 3.70 24.38 6.07
N ASP A 231 4.62 24.74 6.96
CA ASP A 231 4.41 25.78 7.96
C ASP A 231 3.93 27.06 7.27
N LYS A 232 2.75 27.53 7.67
CA LYS A 232 2.15 28.77 7.18
C LYS A 232 3.11 29.95 7.35
N LYS A 233 3.83 30.28 6.28
CA LYS A 233 4.38 31.62 6.02
C LYS A 233 3.98 32.12 4.64
N SER A 234 2.72 31.93 4.28
CA SER A 234 2.03 32.77 3.29
C SER A 234 0.52 32.69 3.49
N ALA A 235 0.02 33.31 4.56
CA ALA A 235 -1.41 33.54 4.76
C ALA A 235 -1.64 34.76 5.66
N THR A 236 -1.65 35.95 5.04
CA THR A 236 -2.33 37.15 5.54
C THR A 236 -2.77 37.90 4.27
N THR A 237 -4.05 38.00 3.91
CA THR A 237 -4.97 39.03 4.41
C THR A 237 -6.41 38.82 3.85
N THR A 238 -7.39 38.80 4.77
CA THR A 238 -8.79 39.30 4.74
C THR A 238 -9.93 38.72 3.85
N THR A 239 -10.81 37.96 4.52
CA THR A 239 -12.29 38.03 4.71
C THR A 239 -13.26 38.75 3.75
N SER A 240 -14.40 38.05 3.53
CA SER A 240 -15.81 38.45 3.20
C SER A 240 -16.38 38.35 1.75
N GLN A 241 -17.48 37.56 1.63
CA GLN A 241 -18.32 37.14 0.47
C GLN A 241 -19.19 38.26 -0.18
N PRO A 242 -20.00 38.06 -1.29
CA PRO A 242 -20.21 36.91 -2.23
C PRO A 242 -20.24 37.22 -3.78
N LYS A 243 -19.95 36.19 -4.61
CA LYS A 243 -20.36 35.81 -6.02
C LYS A 243 -20.95 36.88 -7.00
N PRO A 244 -20.65 36.94 -8.34
CA PRO A 244 -20.34 35.83 -9.28
C PRO A 244 -19.11 35.95 -10.23
N LYS A 245 -18.65 34.77 -10.66
CA LYS A 245 -17.74 34.41 -11.78
C LYS A 245 -17.91 35.33 -13.02
N PRO A 246 -16.83 35.84 -13.66
CA PRO A 246 -16.09 35.06 -14.67
C PRO A 246 -14.56 35.22 -14.71
N GLU A 247 -13.91 34.14 -15.17
CA GLU A 247 -12.55 34.06 -15.76
C GLU A 247 -11.37 34.55 -14.93
N GLU A 248 -10.72 33.63 -14.20
CA GLU A 248 -9.49 33.94 -13.48
C GLU A 248 -8.25 33.53 -14.30
N LYS A 249 -7.65 34.53 -14.93
CA LYS A 249 -6.19 34.60 -15.08
C LYS A 249 -5.60 34.63 -13.67
N THR A 250 -5.05 33.52 -13.20
CA THR A 250 -4.21 33.52 -12.00
C THR A 250 -2.76 33.78 -12.39
N THR A 251 -2.38 35.05 -12.35
CA THR A 251 -0.99 35.49 -12.23
C THR A 251 -0.57 35.36 -10.76
N SER A 252 0.10 34.26 -10.42
CA SER A 252 1.11 34.27 -9.36
C SER A 252 2.40 33.72 -9.95
N ASP A 253 3.25 34.65 -10.36
CA ASP A 253 4.45 34.46 -11.16
C ASP A 253 5.60 33.81 -10.38
N SER A 254 5.53 32.51 -10.14
CA SER A 254 6.77 31.72 -10.02
C SER A 254 6.84 30.79 -11.21
N CYS A 255 7.53 31.22 -12.26
CA CYS A 255 7.80 30.42 -13.45
C CYS A 255 8.80 29.32 -13.09
N ASN A 256 8.30 28.25 -12.49
CA ASN A 256 9.09 27.15 -11.92
C ASN A 256 8.91 25.84 -12.67
N ILE A 257 8.28 25.83 -13.84
CA ILE A 257 8.22 24.65 -14.70
C ILE A 257 9.36 24.74 -15.72
N LYS A 258 10.28 23.78 -15.65
CA LYS A 258 11.48 23.72 -16.48
C LYS A 258 11.18 22.99 -17.80
N GLY A 259 11.16 23.70 -18.92
CA GLY A 259 11.13 23.13 -20.26
C GLY A 259 12.53 22.88 -20.79
N ASN A 260 12.84 21.67 -21.22
CA ASN A 260 14.08 21.33 -21.91
C ASN A 260 13.79 20.72 -23.29
N ILE A 261 14.76 20.85 -24.18
CA ILE A 261 14.73 20.25 -25.52
C ILE A 261 15.87 19.23 -25.59
N SER A 262 15.56 17.96 -25.84
CA SER A 262 16.58 16.92 -25.95
C SER A 262 17.43 17.10 -27.22
N SER A 263 18.55 16.38 -27.31
CA SER A 263 19.36 16.31 -28.54
C SER A 263 18.60 15.74 -29.75
N SER A 264 17.53 14.97 -29.51
CA SER A 264 16.60 14.48 -30.53
C SER A 264 15.49 15.47 -30.89
N GLY A 265 15.49 16.68 -30.30
CA GLY A 265 14.50 17.73 -30.54
C GLY A 265 13.21 17.59 -29.73
N GLU A 266 13.19 16.70 -28.74
CA GLU A 266 11.98 16.45 -27.96
C GLU A 266 11.78 17.50 -26.88
N LYS A 267 10.62 18.16 -26.88
CA LYS A 267 10.24 19.18 -25.90
C LYS A 267 9.59 18.55 -24.69
N ILE A 268 10.26 18.59 -23.54
CA ILE A 268 9.80 18.00 -22.30
C ILE A 268 9.73 19.08 -21.21
N PHE A 269 8.64 19.14 -20.46
CA PHE A 269 8.58 19.99 -19.28
C PHE A 269 8.63 19.16 -18.00
N HIS A 270 9.37 19.70 -17.03
CA HIS A 270 9.58 19.15 -15.71
C HIS A 270 8.95 20.10 -14.70
N VAL A 271 8.11 19.53 -13.85
CA VAL A 271 7.44 20.25 -12.76
C VAL A 271 8.22 20.03 -11.47
N PRO A 272 8.22 20.99 -10.53
CA PRO A 272 8.83 20.81 -9.22
C PRO A 272 8.42 19.48 -8.58
N GLY A 273 9.39 18.74 -8.03
CA GLY A 273 9.16 17.41 -7.43
C GLY A 273 9.18 16.23 -8.41
N GLY A 274 9.26 16.46 -9.72
CA GLY A 274 9.46 15.38 -10.70
C GLY A 274 10.86 14.75 -10.61
N GLN A 275 10.99 13.46 -10.95
CA GLN A 275 12.26 12.69 -10.89
C GLN A 275 13.44 13.42 -11.53
N PHE A 276 13.20 14.08 -12.66
CA PHE A 276 14.24 14.78 -13.42
C PHE A 276 14.29 16.29 -13.14
N TYR A 277 13.40 16.84 -12.31
CA TYR A 277 13.27 18.30 -12.15
C TYR A 277 14.53 19.00 -11.62
N ASN A 278 15.21 18.39 -10.63
CA ASN A 278 16.40 18.98 -10.02
C ASN A 278 17.65 18.81 -10.89
N VAL A 279 17.64 17.85 -11.81
CA VAL A 279 18.76 17.54 -12.72
C VAL A 279 18.58 18.18 -14.10
N THR A 280 17.37 18.60 -14.46
CA THR A 280 17.12 19.29 -15.72
C THR A 280 17.60 20.73 -15.65
N GLU A 281 18.41 21.10 -16.63
CA GLU A 281 18.69 22.50 -17.00
C GLU A 281 17.63 22.96 -18.01
N PRO A 282 16.86 24.02 -17.70
CA PRO A 282 15.80 24.49 -18.58
C PRO A 282 16.34 25.36 -19.72
N GLU A 283 15.80 25.13 -20.92
CA GLU A 283 15.86 26.05 -22.05
C GLU A 283 14.79 27.14 -21.94
N GLU A 284 13.65 26.81 -21.33
CA GLU A 284 12.50 27.71 -21.18
C GLU A 284 11.80 27.50 -19.83
N MET A 285 11.36 28.58 -19.19
CA MET A 285 10.62 28.51 -17.92
C MET A 285 9.16 28.88 -18.14
N PHE A 286 8.26 28.02 -17.67
CA PHE A 286 6.82 28.25 -17.73
C PHE A 286 6.24 28.56 -16.36
N CYS A 287 5.28 29.48 -16.36
CA CYS A 287 4.52 29.87 -15.17
C CYS A 287 3.27 29.01 -14.97
N SER A 288 2.93 28.15 -15.94
CA SER A 288 1.90 27.13 -15.80
C SER A 288 2.13 25.93 -16.71
N LYS A 289 1.59 24.77 -16.33
CA LYS A 289 1.63 23.55 -17.18
C LYS A 289 0.90 23.79 -18.50
N ALA A 290 -0.16 24.60 -18.48
CA ALA A 290 -0.90 25.00 -19.67
C ALA A 290 -0.03 25.81 -20.65
N ALA A 291 0.81 26.72 -20.14
CA ALA A 291 1.75 27.47 -20.98
C ALA A 291 2.80 26.54 -21.61
N ALA A 292 3.34 25.58 -20.85
CA ALA A 292 4.28 24.59 -21.38
C ALA A 292 3.66 23.73 -22.49
N LEU A 293 2.44 23.25 -22.27
CA LEU A 293 1.68 22.47 -23.27
C LEU A 293 1.36 23.30 -24.52
N ALA A 294 0.95 24.55 -24.35
CA ALA A 294 0.69 25.47 -25.46
C ALA A 294 1.97 25.78 -26.27
N ALA A 295 3.14 25.79 -25.61
CA ALA A 295 4.45 25.92 -26.25
C ALA A 295 4.97 24.62 -26.91
N GLY A 296 4.17 23.55 -26.87
CA GLY A 296 4.45 22.27 -27.51
C GLY A 296 5.32 21.32 -26.67
N TYR A 297 5.50 21.58 -25.38
CA TYR A 297 6.21 20.68 -24.48
C TYR A 297 5.24 19.62 -23.96
N ARG A 298 5.68 18.35 -23.96
CA ARG A 298 4.97 17.28 -23.27
C ARG A 298 5.49 17.10 -21.85
N ALA A 299 4.70 16.51 -20.96
CA ALA A 299 5.17 16.21 -19.61
C ALA A 299 6.29 15.15 -19.64
N SER A 300 7.26 15.26 -18.71
CA SER A 300 8.25 14.21 -18.47
C SER A 300 7.56 12.91 -18.06
N LYS A 301 7.96 11.79 -18.68
CA LYS A 301 7.56 10.45 -18.28
C LYS A 301 8.47 9.99 -17.12
N ARG A 302 7.96 9.10 -16.26
CA ARG A 302 8.78 8.37 -15.27
C ARG A 302 9.72 7.42 -16.00
#